data_AF-A0A165X7U8-F1
#
_entry.id   AF-A0A165X7U8-F1
#
_cell.length_a   1.000
_cell.length_b   1.000
_cell.length_c   1.000
_cell.angle_alpha   90.00
_cell.angle_beta   90.00
_cell.angle_gamma   90.00
#
_symmetry.space_group_name_H-M   'P 1'
#
loop_
_entity.id
_entity.type
_entity.pdbx_description
1 polymer ?
#
loop_
_entity_poly.entity_id
_entity_poly.type
_entity_poly.pdbx_seq_one_letter_code
_entity_poly.pdbx_strand_id
1 'polypeptide(L)'
;MADSYDAVAYLLDRANIHDTVAKLGACVDGGSWASVPDEVFAADLRIDYTEVFPGEPYVTTGAKQVAEWAGMLKLADKSQHVLSGILVDLPQPGSSVKPPTVTTATANVMASLRRDAAPGGPITQSGVSLKLIPSMGWLTRTCEPGVLRL
;
A
#
# COMPACT_ATOMS: atom_id res chain seq x y z
N MET A 1 -14.84 -18.60 12.14
CA MET A 1 -13.49 -18.00 12.30
C MET A 1 -12.59 -19.08 12.84
N ALA A 2 -11.34 -19.19 12.38
CA ALA A 2 -10.40 -20.13 12.97
C ALA A 2 -10.15 -19.75 14.43
N ASP A 3 -10.30 -20.69 15.36
CA ASP A 3 -10.16 -20.42 16.80
C ASP A 3 -8.70 -20.22 17.23
N SER A 4 -7.75 -20.54 16.35
CA SER A 4 -6.32 -20.34 16.56
C SER A 4 -5.63 -19.79 15.31
N TYR A 5 -4.56 -19.03 15.51
CA TYR A 5 -3.72 -18.47 14.46
C TYR A 5 -2.58 -19.43 14.18
N ASP A 6 -2.82 -20.35 13.24
CA ASP A 6 -1.83 -21.34 12.86
C ASP A 6 -0.76 -20.77 11.93
N ALA A 7 0.27 -21.58 11.65
CA ALA A 7 1.39 -21.17 10.82
C ALA A 7 0.98 -20.88 9.37
N VAL A 8 -0.06 -21.53 8.84
CA VAL A 8 -0.52 -21.32 7.46
C VAL A 8 -1.21 -19.97 7.36
N ALA A 9 -2.11 -19.64 8.30
CA ALA A 9 -2.75 -18.34 8.39
C ALA A 9 -1.72 -17.21 8.55
N TYR A 10 -0.72 -17.40 9.42
CA TYR A 10 0.37 -16.44 9.58
C TYR A 10 1.15 -16.19 8.29
N LEU A 11 1.54 -17.24 7.58
CA LEU A 11 2.30 -17.11 6.32
C LEU A 11 1.44 -16.47 5.23
N LEU A 12 0.15 -16.79 5.16
CA LEU A 12 -0.79 -16.22 4.21
C LEU A 12 -0.99 -14.72 4.45
N ASP A 13 -1.25 -14.31 5.70
CA ASP A 13 -1.40 -12.90 6.05
C ASP A 13 -0.13 -12.11 5.74
N ARG A 14 1.04 -12.68 6.10
CA ARG A 14 2.33 -12.06 5.81
C ARG A 14 2.52 -11.86 4.31
N ALA A 15 2.26 -12.88 3.49
CA ALA A 15 2.39 -12.79 2.04
C ALA A 15 1.42 -11.74 1.45
N ASN A 16 0.15 -11.78 1.85
CA ASN A 16 -0.86 -10.85 1.37
C ASN A 16 -0.56 -9.39 1.74
N ILE A 17 -0.02 -9.14 2.93
CA ILE A 17 0.40 -7.79 3.32
C ILE A 17 1.60 -7.33 2.48
N HIS A 18 2.60 -8.18 2.27
CA HIS A 18 3.73 -7.86 1.39
C HIS A 18 3.26 -7.55 -0.04
N ASP A 19 2.39 -8.38 -0.60
CA ASP A 19 1.83 -8.19 -1.94
C ASP A 19 1.02 -6.90 -2.02
N THR A 20 0.23 -6.58 -1.01
CA THR A 20 -0.55 -5.33 -0.99
C THR A 20 0.35 -4.10 -0.99
N VAL A 21 1.42 -4.10 -0.18
CA VAL A 21 2.40 -3.00 -0.13
C VAL A 21 3.15 -2.88 -1.45
N ALA A 22 3.57 -3.98 -2.06
CA ALA A 22 4.24 -3.97 -3.36
C ALA A 22 3.31 -3.49 -4.48
N LYS A 23 2.07 -3.96 -4.48
CA LYS A 23 1.02 -3.61 -5.45
C LYS A 23 0.69 -2.14 -5.41
N LEU A 24 0.68 -1.50 -4.24
CA LEU A 24 0.50 -0.06 -4.10
C LEU A 24 1.49 0.72 -4.98
N GLY A 25 2.80 0.46 -4.84
CA GLY A 25 3.82 1.14 -5.64
C GLY A 25 3.66 0.87 -7.14
N ALA A 26 3.49 -0.40 -7.49
CA ALA A 26 3.33 -0.81 -8.89
C ALA A 26 2.10 -0.17 -9.56
N CYS A 27 0.96 -0.10 -8.88
CA CYS A 27 -0.24 0.51 -9.41
C CYS A 27 -0.10 2.03 -9.56
N VAL A 28 0.53 2.70 -8.60
CA VAL A 28 0.82 4.14 -8.65
C VAL A 28 1.70 4.46 -9.86
N ASP A 29 2.78 3.71 -10.06
CA ASP A 29 3.73 3.95 -11.16
C ASP A 29 3.18 3.54 -12.54
N GLY A 30 2.37 2.49 -12.58
CA GLY A 30 1.67 2.04 -13.78
C GLY A 30 0.45 2.89 -14.15
N GLY A 31 0.08 3.88 -13.32
CA GLY A 31 -1.12 4.70 -13.52
C GLY A 31 -2.43 3.92 -13.42
N SER A 32 -2.43 2.79 -12.70
CA SER A 32 -3.59 1.89 -12.53
C SER A 32 -4.57 2.42 -11.47
N TRP A 33 -4.96 3.69 -11.59
CA TRP A 33 -5.73 4.43 -10.60
C TRP A 33 -7.10 3.82 -10.30
N ALA A 34 -7.74 3.18 -11.29
CA ALA A 34 -9.06 2.61 -11.12
C ALA A 34 -9.09 1.40 -10.17
N SER A 35 -8.00 0.63 -10.07
CA SER A 35 -7.96 -0.61 -9.30
C SER A 35 -7.46 -0.43 -7.86
N VAL A 36 -6.64 0.59 -7.60
CA VAL A 36 -6.05 0.86 -6.27
C VAL A 36 -7.11 0.94 -5.15
N PRO A 37 -8.25 1.65 -5.31
CA PRO A 37 -9.23 1.78 -4.22
C PRO A 37 -9.80 0.45 -3.75
N ASP A 38 -10.02 -0.49 -4.67
CA ASP A 38 -10.66 -1.77 -4.36
C ASP A 38 -9.65 -2.87 -4.00
N GLU A 39 -8.43 -2.78 -4.54
CA GLU A 39 -7.42 -3.84 -4.43
C GLU A 39 -6.39 -3.60 -3.33
N VAL A 40 -6.24 -2.36 -2.84
CA VAL A 40 -5.19 -1.98 -1.88
C VAL A 40 -5.77 -1.32 -0.63
N PHE A 41 -6.88 -0.61 -0.75
CA PHE A 41 -7.36 0.27 0.31
C PHE A 41 -8.51 -0.32 1.13
N ALA A 42 -8.53 0.05 2.41
CA ALA A 42 -9.72 -0.08 3.24
C ALA A 42 -10.78 0.95 2.81
N ALA A 43 -12.02 0.74 3.26
CA ALA A 43 -13.12 1.69 3.03
C ALA A 43 -12.77 3.11 3.51
N ASP A 44 -12.22 3.20 4.72
CA ASP A 44 -11.73 4.43 5.32
C ASP A 44 -10.20 4.37 5.46
N LEU A 45 -9.53 5.42 4.99
CA LEU A 45 -8.09 5.59 5.07
C LEU A 45 -7.76 6.71 6.02
N ARG A 46 -6.90 6.43 7.00
CA ARG A 46 -6.25 7.47 7.80
C ARG A 46 -4.88 7.76 7.20
N ILE A 47 -4.65 8.99 6.79
CA ILE A 47 -3.41 9.44 6.19
C ILE A 47 -2.72 10.42 7.13
N ASP A 48 -1.43 10.19 7.36
CA ASP A 48 -0.59 11.02 8.20
C ASP A 48 0.73 11.29 7.47
N TYR A 49 0.82 12.47 6.88
CA TYR A 49 2.02 12.95 6.18
C TYR A 49 2.68 14.12 6.92
N THR A 50 2.38 14.32 8.20
CA THR A 50 2.84 15.48 8.98
C THR A 50 4.37 15.63 9.02
N GLU A 51 5.10 14.52 8.96
CA GLU A 51 6.57 14.48 8.89
C GLU A 51 7.13 14.88 7.51
N VAL A 52 6.32 14.90 6.45
CA VAL A 52 6.74 15.19 5.06
C VAL A 52 6.20 16.53 4.58
N PHE A 53 4.93 16.82 4.92
CA PHE A 53 4.23 18.03 4.53
C PHE A 53 3.58 18.65 5.77
N PRO A 54 3.70 19.98 5.97
CA PRO A 54 3.01 20.65 7.05
C PRO A 54 1.49 20.47 6.87
N GLY A 55 0.82 19.98 7.92
CA GLY A 55 -0.60 19.66 7.90
C GLY A 55 -1.02 18.87 9.13
N GLU A 56 -2.24 18.35 9.11
CA GLU A 56 -2.78 17.48 10.15
C GLU A 56 -3.18 16.12 9.56
N PRO A 57 -3.14 15.02 10.33
CA PRO A 57 -3.64 13.73 9.87
C PRO A 57 -5.13 13.83 9.54
N TYR A 58 -5.55 13.16 8.47
CA TYR A 58 -6.95 13.21 8.00
C TYR A 58 -7.50 11.82 7.67
N VAL A 59 -8.83 11.75 7.55
CA VAL A 59 -9.54 10.54 7.11
C VAL A 59 -10.15 10.80 5.74
N THR A 60 -9.99 9.85 4.83
CA THR A 60 -10.48 9.94 3.46
C THR A 60 -10.91 8.57 2.93
N THR A 61 -11.41 8.52 1.69
CA THR A 61 -11.70 7.26 0.99
C THR A 61 -10.60 6.93 0.00
N GLY A 62 -10.48 5.66 -0.38
CA GLY A 62 -9.52 5.24 -1.40
C GLY A 62 -9.62 6.00 -2.72
N ALA A 63 -10.84 6.25 -3.20
CA ALA A 63 -11.09 7.00 -4.43
C ALA A 63 -10.60 8.46 -4.34
N LYS A 64 -10.83 9.12 -3.20
CA LYS A 64 -10.35 10.50 -2.97
C LYS A 64 -8.83 10.54 -2.89
N GLN A 65 -8.21 9.58 -2.19
CA GLN A 65 -6.76 9.51 -2.06
C GLN A 65 -6.07 9.29 -3.42
N VAL A 66 -6.61 8.38 -4.23
CA VAL A 66 -6.11 8.14 -5.59
C VAL A 66 -6.23 9.39 -6.46
N ALA A 67 -7.36 10.11 -6.40
CA ALA A 67 -7.55 11.31 -7.18
C ALA A 67 -6.52 12.39 -6.81
N GLU A 68 -6.18 12.52 -5.52
CA GLU A 68 -5.14 13.43 -5.02
C GLU A 68 -3.75 13.03 -5.56
N TRP A 69 -3.37 11.76 -5.42
CA TRP A 69 -2.09 11.25 -5.94
C TRP A 69 -1.96 11.39 -7.45
N ALA A 70 -3.00 11.04 -8.20
CA ALA A 70 -3.04 11.21 -9.65
C ALA A 70 -2.93 12.70 -10.05
N GLY A 71 -3.50 13.61 -9.26
CA GLY A 71 -3.32 15.05 -9.42
C GLY A 71 -1.87 15.50 -9.23
N MET A 72 -1.22 15.05 -8.16
CA MET A 72 0.17 15.39 -7.87
C MET A 72 1.15 14.86 -8.91
N LEU A 73 0.95 13.61 -9.37
CA LEU A 73 1.85 12.98 -10.33
C LEU A 73 1.77 13.52 -11.75
N LYS A 74 0.76 14.34 -12.08
CA LYS A 74 0.73 15.09 -13.36
C LYS A 74 1.90 16.06 -13.54
N LEU A 75 2.62 16.38 -12.46
CA LEU A 75 3.81 17.24 -12.50
C LEU A 75 5.05 16.49 -13.01
N ALA A 76 4.98 15.17 -13.15
CA ALA A 76 6.02 14.30 -13.65
C ALA A 76 5.53 13.51 -14.89
N ASP A 77 6.46 13.16 -15.78
CA ASP A 77 6.19 12.29 -16.94
C ASP A 77 6.19 10.81 -16.55
N LYS A 78 7.02 10.45 -15.54
CA LYS A 78 7.11 9.11 -14.96
C LYS A 78 7.36 9.18 -13.45
N SER A 79 6.88 8.18 -12.73
CA SER A 79 7.26 7.93 -11.34
C SER A 79 7.80 6.51 -11.17
N GLN A 80 8.59 6.33 -10.12
CA GLN A 80 8.97 5.02 -9.62
C GLN A 80 9.01 5.06 -8.09
N HIS A 81 8.19 4.24 -7.45
CA HIS A 81 8.15 4.00 -6.02
C HIS A 81 8.78 2.64 -5.73
N VAL A 82 9.95 2.66 -5.08
CA VAL A 82 10.60 1.45 -4.58
C VAL A 82 10.24 1.29 -3.11
N LEU A 83 9.38 0.32 -2.81
CA LEU A 83 9.03 -0.09 -1.46
C LEU A 83 9.89 -1.28 -1.05
N SER A 84 10.63 -1.14 0.05
CA SER A 84 11.58 -2.15 0.52
C SER A 84 11.60 -2.23 2.04
N GLY A 85 12.26 -3.25 2.59
CA GLY A 85 12.36 -3.43 4.04
C GLY A 85 10.99 -3.54 4.72
N ILE A 86 10.04 -4.23 4.08
CA ILE A 86 8.69 -4.41 4.61
C ILE A 86 8.78 -5.29 5.86
N LEU A 87 8.42 -4.72 7.01
CA LEU A 87 8.39 -5.38 8.31
C LEU A 87 6.94 -5.39 8.80
N VAL A 88 6.35 -6.59 8.86
CA VAL A 88 4.97 -6.78 9.31
C VAL A 88 4.95 -7.24 10.77
N ASP A 89 4.20 -6.54 11.61
CA ASP A 89 4.01 -6.81 13.03
C ASP A 89 2.85 -7.78 13.28
N LEU A 90 3.05 -9.04 12.90
CA LEU A 90 2.10 -10.13 13.16
C LEU A 90 2.51 -10.89 14.44
N PRO A 91 1.53 -11.30 15.27
CA PRO A 91 1.82 -12.20 16.39
C PRO A 91 2.35 -13.53 15.88
N GLN A 92 3.24 -14.17 16.63
CA GLN A 92 3.71 -15.50 16.28
C GLN A 92 2.54 -16.50 16.31
N PRO A 93 2.48 -17.47 15.37
CA PRO A 93 1.40 -18.45 15.34
C PRO A 93 1.42 -19.34 16.58
N GLY A 94 0.25 -19.75 17.05
CA GLY A 94 0.10 -20.57 18.25
C GLY A 94 -1.34 -20.96 18.53
N SER A 95 -1.53 -22.09 19.23
CA SER A 95 -2.85 -22.67 19.53
C SER A 95 -3.74 -21.79 20.41
N SER A 96 -3.17 -20.85 21.16
CA SER A 96 -3.87 -19.88 22.01
C SER A 96 -3.93 -18.46 21.43
N VAL A 97 -3.34 -18.25 20.25
CA VAL A 97 -3.26 -16.95 19.60
C VAL A 97 -4.45 -16.79 18.66
N LYS A 98 -5.17 -15.67 18.73
CA LYS A 98 -6.25 -15.37 17.80
C LYS A 98 -5.69 -14.66 16.56
N PRO A 99 -6.25 -14.91 15.35
CA PRO A 99 -5.88 -14.16 14.17
C PRO A 99 -6.08 -12.64 14.39
N PRO A 100 -5.07 -11.80 14.09
CA PRO A 100 -5.15 -10.37 14.35
C PRO A 100 -6.09 -9.69 13.34
N THR A 101 -7.07 -8.90 13.77
CA THR A 101 -7.96 -8.20 12.83
C THR A 101 -7.36 -6.90 12.26
N VAL A 102 -6.31 -6.39 12.90
CA VAL A 102 -5.54 -5.20 12.51
C VAL A 102 -4.07 -5.48 12.82
N THR A 103 -3.17 -5.07 11.93
CA THR A 103 -1.72 -5.14 12.14
C THR A 103 -1.05 -3.87 11.62
N THR A 104 0.26 -3.76 11.78
CA THR A 104 1.09 -2.68 11.25
C THR A 104 2.14 -3.28 10.33
N ALA A 105 2.38 -2.64 9.19
CA ALA A 105 3.55 -2.87 8.36
C ALA A 105 4.36 -1.57 8.23
N THR A 106 5.67 -1.67 8.39
CA THR A 106 6.59 -0.55 8.13
C THR A 106 7.37 -0.85 6.86
N ALA A 107 7.59 0.13 6.01
CA ALA A 107 8.39 0.00 4.79
C ALA A 107 9.23 1.25 4.54
N ASN A 108 10.41 1.06 3.96
CA ASN A 108 11.17 2.14 3.35
C ASN A 108 10.61 2.41 1.96
N VAL A 109 10.39 3.68 1.63
CA VAL A 109 9.89 4.10 0.33
C VAL A 109 10.85 5.10 -0.28
N MET A 110 11.28 4.83 -1.50
CA MET A 110 11.98 5.78 -2.35
C MET A 110 11.07 6.14 -3.52
N ALA A 111 10.84 7.44 -3.73
CA ALA A 111 10.13 7.94 -4.89
C ALA A 111 11.13 8.63 -5.82
N SER A 112 11.15 8.22 -7.08
CA SER A 112 11.86 8.89 -8.17
C SER A 112 10.85 9.43 -9.15
N LEU A 113 10.87 10.73 -9.38
CA LEU A 113 10.00 11.41 -10.33
C LEU A 113 10.85 11.91 -11.50
N ARG A 114 10.43 11.61 -12.72
CA ARG A 114 11.09 12.07 -13.94
C ARG A 114 10.23 13.09 -14.67
N ARG A 115 10.82 14.23 -15.03
CA ARG A 115 10.24 15.27 -15.88
C ARG A 115 11.25 15.67 -16.95
N ASP A 116 11.00 15.33 -18.21
CA ASP A 116 11.97 15.40 -19.31
C ASP A 116 12.44 16.82 -19.62
N ALA A 117 11.55 17.80 -19.49
CA ALA A 117 11.84 19.20 -19.78
C ALA A 117 12.21 20.03 -18.54
N ALA A 118 12.61 19.40 -17.42
CA ALA A 118 12.91 20.12 -16.18
C ALA A 118 14.27 20.85 -16.25
N PRO A 119 14.32 22.16 -15.91
CA PRO A 119 15.58 22.85 -15.71
C PRO A 119 16.37 22.22 -14.55
N GLY A 120 17.65 21.92 -14.75
CA GLY A 120 18.52 21.33 -13.73
C GLY A 120 18.64 19.80 -13.77
N GLY A 121 17.96 19.14 -14.71
CA GLY A 121 18.03 17.70 -14.93
C GLY A 121 16.67 17.03 -14.72
N PRO A 122 16.45 15.85 -15.32
CA PRO A 122 15.11 15.31 -15.45
C PRO A 122 14.60 14.56 -14.21
N ILE A 123 15.40 14.38 -13.16
CA ILE A 123 15.06 13.47 -12.05
C ILE A 123 15.07 14.21 -10.72
N THR A 124 14.01 14.01 -9.94
CA THR A 124 13.91 14.36 -8.52
C THR A 124 13.72 13.08 -7.72
N GLN A 125 14.42 12.92 -6.60
CA GLN A 125 14.28 11.75 -5.73
C GLN A 125 14.02 12.17 -4.28
N SER A 126 13.18 11.40 -3.59
CA SER A 126 12.94 11.52 -2.15
C SER A 126 12.84 10.13 -1.50
N GLY A 127 13.10 10.06 -0.19
CA GLY A 127 13.01 8.83 0.59
C GLY A 127 12.30 9.08 1.92
N VAL A 128 11.40 8.18 2.29
CA VAL A 128 10.62 8.23 3.55
C VAL A 128 10.44 6.84 4.13
N SER A 129 10.24 6.75 5.45
CA SER A 129 9.77 5.53 6.12
C SER A 129 8.26 5.64 6.32
N LEU A 130 7.49 4.70 5.77
CA LEU A 130 6.03 4.67 5.91
C LEU A 130 5.61 3.61 6.92
N LYS A 131 4.62 3.97 7.75
CA LYS A 131 3.87 3.06 8.60
C LYS A 131 2.47 2.88 8.04
N LEU A 132 2.15 1.66 7.65
CA LEU A 132 0.85 1.26 7.11
C LEU A 132 0.11 0.46 8.19
N ILE A 133 -1.18 0.74 8.40
CA ILE A 133 -2.02 -0.01 9.34
C ILE A 133 -3.10 -0.74 8.53
N PRO A 134 -2.80 -1.94 8.01
CA PRO A 134 -3.80 -2.76 7.32
C PRO A 134 -4.89 -3.26 8.29
N SER A 135 -6.14 -3.25 7.81
CA SER A 135 -7.27 -3.92 8.47
C SER A 135 -7.62 -5.20 7.70
N MET A 136 -7.95 -6.32 8.35
CA MET A 136 -8.11 -7.62 7.65
C MET A 136 -9.31 -7.72 6.69
N GLY A 137 -10.06 -6.64 6.46
CA GLY A 137 -10.97 -6.53 5.30
C GLY A 137 -10.25 -6.62 3.94
N TRP A 138 -8.92 -6.63 3.94
CA TRP A 138 -8.05 -6.72 2.76
C TRP A 138 -7.91 -8.17 2.25
N LEU A 139 -8.19 -9.17 3.10
CA LEU A 139 -7.92 -10.59 2.84
C LEU A 139 -9.08 -11.35 2.21
N THR A 140 -10.27 -10.75 2.10
CA THR A 140 -11.46 -11.42 1.56
C THR A 140 -11.76 -11.11 0.09
N ARG A 141 -10.86 -10.40 -0.62
CA ARG A 141 -11.02 -10.05 -2.04
C ARG A 141 -9.88 -10.53 -2.94
N THR A 142 -9.35 -11.72 -2.70
CA THR A 142 -8.59 -12.45 -3.71
C THR A 142 -9.25 -13.80 -3.97
N CYS A 143 -9.48 -14.06 -5.27
CA CYS A 143 -10.01 -15.29 -5.89
C CYS A 143 -11.54 -15.41 -6.06
N GLU A 144 -12.12 -14.63 -6.98
CA GLU A 144 -13.05 -15.24 -7.95
C GLU A 144 -12.32 -15.42 -9.30
N PRO A 145 -12.30 -16.63 -9.89
CA PRO A 145 -11.63 -16.89 -11.16
C PRO A 145 -12.52 -16.42 -12.34
N GLY A 146 -12.39 -15.14 -12.70
CA GLY A 146 -13.05 -14.55 -13.86
C GLY A 146 -12.23 -14.71 -15.14
N VAL A 147 -12.39 -15.86 -15.81
CA VAL A 147 -12.37 -16.04 -17.27
C VAL A 147 -11.44 -15.14 -18.10
N LEU A 148 -10.29 -15.67 -18.54
CA LEU A 148 -9.72 -15.30 -19.85
C LEU A 148 -10.06 -16.42 -20.85
N ARG A 149 -10.92 -16.10 -21.82
CA ARG A 149 -11.12 -16.91 -23.03
C ARG A 149 -10.20 -16.35 -24.12
N LEU A 150 -9.34 -17.25 -24.62
CA LEU A 150 -8.38 -17.15 -25.73
C LEU A 150 -7.24 -16.13 -25.56
#